data_AF-A0A2A2G8Y3-F1
#
_entry.id   AF-A0A2A2G8Y3-F1
#
_cell.length_a   1.000
_cell.length_b   1.000
_cell.length_c   1.000
_cell.angle_alpha   90.00
_cell.angle_beta   90.00
_cell.angle_gamma   90.00
#
_symmetry.space_group_name_H-M   'P 1'
#
loop_
_entity.id
_entity.type
_entity.pdbx_description
1 polymer ?
#
loop_
_entity_poly.entity_id
_entity_poly.type
_entity_poly.pdbx_seq_one_letter_code
_entity_poly.pdbx_strand_id
1 'polypeptide(L)' 'MRYTPPGYGGTRRSPDEVKRDGWQEMGLLAVSVDDPRLTWPEREMIAQLGRKLYGPCASEGGRGDG' A
#
# COMPACT_ATOMS: atom_id res chain seq x y z
N MET A 1 -13.81 -6.95 -36.63
CA MET A 1 -12.40 -6.89 -36.18
C MET A 1 -12.34 -6.06 -34.90
N ARG A 2 -11.96 -6.67 -33.76
CA ARG A 2 -11.86 -5.97 -32.47
C ARG A 2 -10.39 -5.62 -32.24
N TYR A 3 -10.06 -4.34 -32.36
CA TYR A 3 -8.71 -3.82 -32.11
C TYR A 3 -8.48 -3.80 -30.60
N THR A 4 -7.58 -4.66 -30.12
CA THR A 4 -7.10 -4.65 -28.73
C THR A 4 -5.72 -4.00 -28.75
N PRO A 5 -5.48 -2.87 -28.05
CA PRO A 5 -4.19 -2.21 -28.09
C PRO A 5 -3.08 -3.14 -27.56
N PRO A 6 -1.96 -3.28 -28.29
CA PRO A 6 -0.82 -4.05 -27.83
C PRO A 6 -0.15 -3.32 -26.67
N GLY A 7 -0.19 -3.92 -25.49
CA GLY A 7 0.35 -3.34 -24.25
C GLY A 7 -0.17 -4.00 -22.97
N TYR A 8 -1.28 -4.72 -23.05
CA TYR A 8 -1.79 -5.56 -21.96
C TYR A 8 -1.27 -7.01 -22.07
N GLY A 9 0.05 -7.16 -22.20
CA GLY A 9 0.68 -8.46 -22.48
C GLY A 9 2.14 -8.59 -22.04
N GLY A 10 2.65 -7.68 -21.21
CA GLY A 10 3.82 -8.00 -20.38
C GLY A 10 3.30 -8.71 -19.14
N THR A 11 3.97 -9.77 -18.68
CA THR A 11 3.70 -10.40 -17.38
C THR A 11 3.45 -9.30 -16.37
N ARG A 12 2.19 -9.11 -15.93
CA ARG A 12 1.90 -8.10 -14.91
C ARG A 12 2.80 -8.45 -13.75
N ARG A 13 3.77 -7.59 -13.44
CA ARG A 13 4.59 -7.74 -12.24
C ARG A 13 3.62 -7.98 -11.11
N SER A 14 3.81 -9.08 -10.41
CA SER A 14 2.98 -9.43 -9.28
C SER A 14 3.00 -8.27 -8.29
N PRO A 15 1.94 -8.01 -7.52
CA PRO A 15 1.94 -6.94 -6.53
C PRO A 15 3.13 -7.01 -5.57
N ASP A 16 3.62 -8.21 -5.27
CA ASP A 16 4.86 -8.42 -4.51
C ASP A 16 6.13 -7.99 -5.25
N GLU A 17 6.22 -8.23 -6.57
CA GLU A 17 7.36 -7.79 -7.39
C GLU A 17 7.40 -6.26 -7.47
N VAL A 18 6.25 -5.61 -7.65
CA VAL A 18 6.16 -4.13 -7.69
C VAL A 18 6.55 -3.52 -6.34
N LYS A 19 6.13 -4.12 -5.22
CA LYS A 19 6.53 -3.67 -3.88
C LYS A 19 8.02 -3.85 -3.62
N ARG A 20 8.61 -4.95 -4.12
CA ARG A 20 10.04 -5.23 -3.98
C ARG A 20 10.89 -4.27 -4.81
N ASP A 21 10.57 -4.08 -6.08
CA ASP A 21 11.21 -3.08 -6.95
C ASP A 21 11.08 -1.68 -6.35
N GLY A 22 9.86 -1.32 -5.92
CA GLY A 22 9.59 -0.03 -5.29
C GLY A 22 10.49 0.21 -4.08
N TRP A 23 10.72 -0.82 -3.27
CA TRP A 23 11.63 -0.74 -2.14
C TRP A 23 13.09 -0.65 -2.55
N GLN A 24 13.55 -1.51 -3.46
CA GLN A 24 14.97 -1.60 -3.83
C GLN A 24 15.45 -0.41 -4.68
N GLU A 25 14.62 0.08 -5.60
CA GLU A 25 15.04 1.11 -6.56
C GLU A 25 14.57 2.52 -6.17
N MET A 26 13.43 2.65 -5.49
CA MET A 26 12.82 3.95 -5.18
C MET A 26 12.69 4.24 -3.67
N GLY A 27 12.98 3.27 -2.81
CA GLY A 27 12.78 3.40 -1.36
C GLY A 27 11.31 3.52 -0.95
N LEU A 28 10.37 3.06 -1.79
CA LEU A 28 8.93 3.13 -1.57
C LEU A 28 8.36 1.77 -1.14
N LEU A 29 7.67 1.74 0.00
CA LEU A 29 7.02 0.55 0.53
C LEU A 29 5.51 0.77 0.70
N ALA A 30 4.70 -0.01 0.00
CA ALA A 30 3.25 -0.07 0.20
C ALA A 30 2.88 -1.25 1.12
N VAL A 31 2.67 -0.94 2.40
CA VAL A 31 2.32 -1.90 3.45
C VAL A 31 0.93 -1.61 4.01
N SER A 32 0.17 -2.66 4.29
CA SER A 32 -1.11 -2.53 5.00
C SER A 32 -0.84 -2.26 6.48
N VAL A 33 -1.55 -1.31 7.09
CA VAL A 33 -1.46 -1.06 8.54
C VAL A 33 -1.83 -2.31 9.34
N ASP A 34 -2.70 -3.16 8.78
CA ASP A 34 -3.09 -4.42 9.40
C ASP A 34 -2.35 -5.66 8.85
N ASP A 35 -1.18 -5.50 8.24
CA ASP A 35 -0.42 -6.65 7.70
C ASP A 35 -0.04 -7.64 8.83
N PRO A 36 -0.49 -8.92 8.81
CA PRO A 36 -0.29 -9.91 9.88
C PRO A 36 1.18 -10.17 10.25
N ARG A 37 2.12 -9.82 9.36
CA ARG A 37 3.57 -9.99 9.60
C ARG A 37 4.15 -8.92 10.52
N LEU A 38 3.44 -7.81 10.72
CA LEU A 38 3.84 -6.72 11.61
C LEU A 38 3.35 -6.97 13.03
N THR A 39 4.24 -6.77 13.99
CA THR A 39 3.89 -6.72 15.41
C THR A 39 3.03 -5.50 15.70
N TRP A 40 2.28 -5.52 16.80
CA TRP A 40 1.49 -4.38 17.24
C TRP A 40 2.26 -3.03 17.23
N PRO A 41 3.48 -2.92 17.81
CA PRO A 41 4.21 -1.65 17.79
C PRO A 41 4.63 -1.20 16.39
N GLU A 42 4.91 -2.13 15.46
CA GLU A 42 5.25 -1.78 14.08
C GLU A 42 4.03 -1.22 13.31
N ARG A 43 2.85 -1.81 13.54
CA ARG A 43 1.59 -1.30 12.97
C ARG A 43 1.29 0.12 13.44
N GLU A 44 1.45 0.34 14.75
CA GLU A 44 1.24 1.65 15.35
C GLU A 44 2.24 2.67 14.78
N MET A 45 3.51 2.31 14.64
CA MET A 45 4.51 3.20 14.03
C MET A 45 4.12 3.60 12.60
N ILE A 46 3.64 2.66 11.78
CA ILE A 46 3.19 2.94 10.41
C ILE A 46 1.93 3.82 10.41
N ALA A 47 0.97 3.55 11.29
CA ALA A 47 -0.24 4.36 11.42
C ALA A 47 0.10 5.81 11.82
N GLN A 48 0.98 6.00 12.80
CA GLN A 48 1.44 7.33 13.23
C GLN A 48 2.19 8.05 12.10
N LEU A 49 3.06 7.36 11.35
CA LEU A 49 3.74 7.94 10.19
C LEU A 49 2.73 8.34 9.11
N GLY A 50 1.77 7.46 8.79
CA GLY A 50 0.69 7.75 7.85
C GLY A 50 -0.12 8.98 8.28
N ARG A 51 -0.52 9.03 9.56
CA ARG A 51 -1.25 10.17 10.14
C ARG A 51 -0.46 11.47 10.07
N LYS A 52 0.85 11.41 10.33
CA LYS A 52 1.72 12.59 10.27
C LYS A 52 1.92 13.10 8.84
N LEU A 53 2.04 12.20 7.87
CA LEU A 53 2.32 12.56 6.47
C LEU A 53 1.07 12.90 5.67
N TYR A 54 -0.04 12.20 5.91
CA TYR A 54 -1.25 12.26 5.08
C TYR A 54 -2.51 12.61 5.85
N GLY A 55 -2.43 12.74 7.18
CA GLY A 55 -3.61 12.96 8.03
C GLY A 55 -4.31 11.65 8.42
N PRO A 56 -5.40 11.73 9.20
CA PRO A 56 -6.12 10.56 9.71
C PRO A 56 -6.62 9.66 8.57
N CYS A 57 -6.41 8.35 8.70
CA CYS A 57 -6.88 7.39 7.72
C CYS A 57 -8.39 7.14 7.88
N ALA A 58 -9.10 6.81 6.79
CA ALA A 58 -10.53 6.49 6.84
C ALA A 58 -10.87 5.33 7.81
N SER A 59 -9.91 4.42 8.06
CA SER A 59 -10.06 3.36 9.06
C SER A 59 -10.09 3.86 10.50
N GLU A 60 -9.56 5.06 10.78
CA GLU A 60 -9.59 5.70 12.10
C GLU A 60 -10.83 6.58 12.29
N GLY A 61 -11.34 7.17 11.20
CA GLY A 61 -12.50 8.08 11.19
C GLY A 61 -13.87 7.39 11.30
N GLY A 62 -13.95 6.06 11.27
CA GLY A 62 -15.21 5.31 11.42
C GLY A 62 -15.73 5.21 12.86
N ARG A 63 -15.05 5.83 13.83
CA ARG A 63 -15.42 5.81 15.26
C ARG A 63 -15.78 7.21 15.74
N GLY A 64 -16.74 7.85 15.09
CA GLY A 64 -17.22 9.16 15.51
C GLY A 64 -18.12 9.85 14.49
N ASP A 65 -19.33 9.33 14.30
CA ASP A 65 -20.51 10.18 14.07
C ASP A 65 -21.75 9.41 14.57
N GLY A 66 -22.32 9.92 15.66
CA GLY A 66 -23.47 9.43 16.41
C GLY A 66 -23.81 10.44 17.48
#